data_AF-A0A2D0IXG4-F1
#
_entry.id   AF-A0A2D0IXG4-F1
#
_cell.length_a   1.000
_cell.length_b   1.000
_cell.length_c   1.000
_cell.angle_alpha   90.00
_cell.angle_beta   90.00
_cell.angle_gamma   90.00
#
_symmetry.space_group_name_H-M   'P 1'
#
loop_
_entity.id
_entity.type
_entity.pdbx_description
1 polymer ?
#
loop_
_entity_poly.entity_id
_entity_poly.type
_entity_poly.pdbx_seq_one_letter_code
_entity_poly.pdbx_strand_id
1 'polypeptide(L)'
;MLNHTKKDTKNILVTGATGVMGGRVLLEVLTTTDASVYCLIRAENNSQALARLADFLFTYDQEKRSRDQLHRIIPVLGDITKTDLGLTAELYAELTGKIDRVIHCAAWTSLVASYGRLAPVNVLGTQNIIEFCLQGNIPMLYTSSFSVAGEHLYSDGFVLHETDLDVGQRFDDMDYERTKFESEQAVHRAGEKGLKWVIVRPGNIWGDSTDGSYPLRQTKVKGIYYEMIRALVETGLTFNSQEDFDISPVDYVAKAALYAILDIEKFNGKTLHLTAPDPITFNDIVFFLREFGYHIETVDNDDYMEALAQNCLYLNGKPYRSVFTDILALAHSGIEMNEKAKYATEMTMDLLSGSGIQCPPSDKTLLFRYFNYLIESDFIPPPQQQGEKGEIRKMSAQSGYLEHLFDADL
;
A
#
# COMPACT_ATOMS: atom_id res chain seq x y z
N MET A 1 -26.57 -0.04 -8.68
CA MET A 1 -27.20 1.28 -8.95
C MET A 1 -27.19 2.08 -7.66
N LEU A 2 -26.41 3.17 -7.62
CA LEU A 2 -26.13 3.95 -6.41
C LEU A 2 -27.06 5.18 -6.35
N ASN A 3 -28.31 4.99 -5.92
CA ASN A 3 -29.33 6.05 -5.93
C ASN A 3 -29.80 6.38 -4.51
N HIS A 4 -29.26 7.46 -3.94
CA HIS A 4 -30.00 8.61 -3.37
C HIS A 4 -29.17 9.49 -2.42
N THR A 5 -28.07 8.99 -1.82
CA THR A 5 -27.15 9.77 -0.97
C THR A 5 -25.98 10.43 -1.73
N LYS A 6 -25.73 10.00 -2.98
CA LYS A 6 -24.63 10.50 -3.84
C LYS A 6 -24.77 11.96 -4.34
N LYS A 7 -25.95 12.58 -4.24
CA LYS A 7 -26.28 13.78 -5.04
C LYS A 7 -25.68 15.12 -4.55
N ASP A 8 -25.07 15.18 -3.38
CA ASP A 8 -24.62 16.46 -2.80
C ASP A 8 -23.10 16.63 -2.62
N THR A 9 -22.28 15.58 -2.77
CA THR A 9 -20.82 15.72 -2.68
C THR A 9 -20.25 16.35 -3.96
N LYS A 10 -19.79 17.59 -3.87
CA LYS A 10 -19.27 18.39 -4.99
C LYS A 10 -17.76 18.58 -4.93
N ASN A 11 -17.17 18.57 -3.74
CA ASN A 11 -15.74 18.82 -3.55
C ASN A 11 -15.12 17.77 -2.62
N ILE A 12 -14.16 17.01 -3.13
CA ILE A 12 -13.43 15.98 -2.36
C ILE A 12 -11.97 16.39 -2.27
N LEU A 13 -11.42 16.45 -1.06
CA LEU A 13 -9.99 16.61 -0.83
C LEU A 13 -9.33 15.23 -0.74
N VAL A 14 -8.32 14.98 -1.57
CA VAL A 14 -7.50 13.76 -1.53
C VAL A 14 -6.08 14.15 -1.15
N THR A 15 -5.52 13.48 -0.14
CA THR A 15 -4.09 13.51 0.11
C THR A 15 -3.44 12.24 -0.41
N GLY A 16 -2.17 12.32 -0.83
CA GLY A 16 -1.46 11.14 -1.34
C GLY A 16 -1.92 10.73 -2.75
N ALA A 17 -2.52 11.65 -3.51
CA ALA A 17 -2.94 11.42 -4.90
C ALA A 17 -1.78 11.04 -5.84
N THR A 18 -0.53 11.31 -5.45
CA THR A 18 0.68 10.81 -6.13
C THR A 18 1.27 9.58 -5.42
N GLY A 19 0.40 8.64 -5.04
CA GLY A 19 0.73 7.38 -4.40
C GLY A 19 -0.17 6.27 -4.93
N VAL A 20 0.09 5.01 -4.54
CA VAL A 20 -0.61 3.84 -5.08
C VAL A 20 -2.13 3.97 -4.90
N MET A 21 -2.60 3.98 -3.66
CA MET A 21 -4.02 4.09 -3.32
C MET A 21 -4.63 5.42 -3.77
N GLY A 22 -4.01 6.55 -3.40
CA GLY A 22 -4.57 7.87 -3.68
C GLY A 22 -4.70 8.19 -5.16
N GLY A 23 -3.77 7.72 -6.01
CA GLY A 23 -3.85 7.87 -7.45
C GLY A 23 -5.01 7.07 -8.06
N ARG A 24 -5.26 5.86 -7.54
CA ARG A 24 -6.40 5.04 -7.99
C ARG A 24 -7.74 5.57 -7.50
N VAL A 25 -7.80 6.13 -6.28
CA VAL A 25 -8.96 6.85 -5.76
C VAL A 25 -9.26 8.07 -6.63
N LEU A 26 -8.24 8.84 -7.04
CA LEU A 26 -8.42 9.98 -7.94
C LEU A 26 -9.11 9.55 -9.24
N LEU A 27 -8.66 8.46 -9.86
CA LEU A 27 -9.32 7.90 -11.05
C LEU A 27 -10.77 7.49 -10.78
N GLU A 28 -11.02 6.82 -9.64
CA GLU A 28 -12.36 6.36 -9.27
C GLU A 28 -13.33 7.55 -9.08
N VAL A 29 -12.89 8.63 -8.44
CA VAL A 29 -13.71 9.84 -8.26
C VAL A 29 -14.03 10.48 -9.61
N LEU A 30 -13.05 10.60 -10.50
CA LEU A 30 -13.24 11.22 -11.82
C LEU A 30 -14.17 10.42 -12.73
N THR A 31 -14.18 9.09 -12.60
CA THR A 31 -14.95 8.20 -13.49
C THR A 31 -16.34 7.86 -12.97
N THR A 32 -16.60 8.01 -11.66
CA THR A 32 -17.86 7.57 -11.04
C THR A 32 -18.67 8.67 -10.34
N THR A 33 -18.16 9.91 -10.34
CA THR A 33 -18.81 11.08 -9.73
C THR A 33 -18.66 12.31 -10.62
N ASP A 34 -19.35 13.40 -10.26
CA ASP A 34 -19.18 14.75 -10.85
C ASP A 34 -18.38 15.72 -9.94
N ALA A 35 -17.82 15.24 -8.83
CA ALA A 35 -17.10 16.07 -7.85
C ALA A 35 -15.77 16.64 -8.37
N SER A 36 -15.45 17.88 -8.00
CA SER A 36 -14.09 18.42 -8.11
C SER A 36 -13.17 17.75 -7.08
N VAL A 37 -11.95 17.42 -7.49
CA VAL A 37 -10.96 16.72 -6.66
C VAL A 37 -9.82 17.66 -6.32
N TYR A 38 -9.81 18.12 -5.08
CA TYR A 38 -8.74 18.92 -4.51
C TYR A 38 -7.61 17.99 -4.10
N CYS A 39 -6.44 18.13 -4.72
CA CYS A 39 -5.30 17.26 -4.46
C CYS A 39 -4.26 18.02 -3.66
N LEU A 40 -4.16 17.74 -2.35
CA LEU A 40 -3.10 18.32 -1.52
C LEU A 40 -1.75 17.69 -1.89
N ILE A 41 -0.83 18.52 -2.38
CA ILE A 41 0.41 18.05 -2.98
C ILE A 41 1.56 19.02 -2.72
N ARG A 42 2.71 18.47 -2.35
CA ARG A 42 3.98 19.20 -2.27
C ARG A 42 4.52 19.39 -3.68
N ALA A 43 4.55 20.60 -4.21
CA ALA A 43 5.15 20.94 -5.49
C ALA A 43 5.56 22.44 -5.49
N GLU A 44 6.48 22.81 -6.36
CA GLU A 44 6.97 24.19 -6.49
C GLU A 44 5.90 25.13 -7.08
N ASN A 45 5.04 24.60 -7.95
CA ASN A 45 3.99 25.34 -8.64
C ASN A 45 2.89 24.41 -9.17
N ASN A 46 1.78 25.01 -9.60
CA ASN A 46 0.62 24.27 -10.10
C ASN A 46 0.92 23.42 -11.35
N SER A 47 1.80 23.88 -12.24
CA SER A 47 2.17 23.11 -13.44
C SER A 47 2.89 21.82 -13.07
N GLN A 48 3.85 21.88 -12.14
CA GLN A 48 4.53 20.70 -11.62
C GLN A 48 3.57 19.77 -10.86
N ALA A 49 2.66 20.33 -10.07
CA ALA A 49 1.64 19.56 -9.36
C ALA A 49 0.74 18.76 -10.33
N LEU A 50 0.18 19.44 -11.35
CA LEU A 50 -0.68 18.82 -12.35
C LEU A 50 0.06 17.76 -13.16
N ALA A 51 1.31 18.01 -13.55
CA ALA A 51 2.12 17.02 -14.26
C ALA A 51 2.29 15.72 -13.44
N ARG A 52 2.58 15.86 -12.14
CA ARG A 52 2.72 14.69 -11.25
C ARG A 52 1.41 13.97 -11.00
N LEU A 53 0.31 14.70 -10.84
CA LEU A 53 -1.02 14.10 -10.67
C LEU A 53 -1.45 13.35 -11.94
N ALA A 54 -1.21 13.93 -13.11
CA ALA A 54 -1.51 13.31 -14.39
C ALA A 54 -0.66 12.05 -14.65
N ASP A 55 0.63 12.08 -14.29
CA ASP A 55 1.54 10.92 -14.43
C ASP A 55 1.07 9.72 -13.59
N PHE A 56 0.66 9.95 -12.34
CA PHE A 56 0.05 8.90 -11.51
C PHE A 56 -1.31 8.45 -12.02
N LEU A 57 -2.19 9.40 -12.41
CA LEU A 57 -3.51 9.09 -12.93
C LEU A 57 -3.45 8.19 -14.17
N PHE A 58 -2.58 8.53 -15.13
CA PHE A 58 -2.44 7.78 -16.39
C PHE A 58 -1.67 6.47 -16.28
N THR A 59 -1.14 6.15 -15.09
CA THR A 59 -0.72 4.78 -14.79
C THR A 59 -1.93 3.84 -14.75
N TYR A 60 -3.02 4.29 -14.12
CA TYR A 60 -4.26 3.53 -13.95
C TYR A 60 -5.29 3.78 -15.07
N ASP A 61 -5.11 4.84 -15.86
CA ASP A 61 -5.94 5.18 -17.02
C ASP A 61 -5.05 5.22 -18.27
N GLN A 62 -4.56 4.05 -18.69
CA GLN A 62 -3.61 3.92 -19.80
C GLN A 62 -4.17 4.46 -21.13
N GLU A 63 -5.47 4.26 -21.36
CA GLU A 63 -6.20 4.79 -22.51
C GLU A 63 -6.53 6.29 -22.39
N LYS A 64 -6.26 6.90 -21.23
CA LYS A 64 -6.48 8.32 -20.94
C LYS A 64 -7.94 8.75 -21.13
N ARG A 65 -8.88 7.86 -20.78
CA ARG A 65 -10.33 8.11 -20.89
C ARG A 65 -10.77 9.27 -20.00
N SER A 66 -10.08 9.54 -18.90
CA SER A 66 -10.36 10.65 -17.99
C SER A 66 -9.72 11.97 -18.41
N ARG A 67 -9.08 12.05 -19.59
CA ARG A 67 -8.37 13.26 -20.05
C ARG A 67 -9.27 14.51 -20.08
N ASP A 68 -10.52 14.37 -20.52
CA ASP A 68 -11.44 15.49 -20.58
C ASP A 68 -11.95 15.93 -19.20
N GLN A 69 -11.73 15.10 -18.18
CA GLN A 69 -12.09 15.37 -16.78
C GLN A 69 -10.97 16.04 -15.98
N LEU A 70 -9.77 16.25 -16.57
CA LEU A 70 -8.63 16.86 -15.86
C LEU A 70 -8.93 18.25 -15.27
N HIS A 71 -9.88 18.98 -15.85
CA HIS A 71 -10.32 20.29 -15.33
C HIS A 71 -10.95 20.22 -13.93
N ARG A 72 -11.38 19.03 -13.49
CA ARG A 72 -11.89 18.78 -12.13
C ARG A 72 -10.78 18.54 -11.11
N ILE A 73 -9.53 18.36 -11.54
CA ILE A 73 -8.39 18.17 -10.64
C ILE A 73 -7.84 19.54 -10.26
N ILE A 74 -7.95 19.88 -8.98
CA ILE A 74 -7.54 21.18 -8.45
C ILE A 74 -6.32 20.95 -7.55
N PRO A 75 -5.09 21.28 -8.00
CA PRO A 75 -3.91 21.14 -7.16
C PRO A 75 -3.97 22.14 -5.99
N VAL A 76 -3.74 21.64 -4.78
CA VAL A 76 -3.59 22.47 -3.57
C VAL A 76 -2.15 22.31 -3.11
N LEU A 77 -1.34 23.34 -3.32
CA LEU A 77 0.07 23.32 -2.93
C LEU A 77 0.17 23.41 -1.40
N GLY A 78 0.53 22.31 -0.76
CA GLY A 78 0.60 22.22 0.69
C GLY A 78 1.32 20.96 1.16
N ASP A 79 1.50 20.86 2.47
CA ASP A 79 2.25 19.80 3.14
C ASP A 79 1.55 19.41 4.44
N ILE A 80 1.11 18.16 4.52
CA ILE A 80 0.46 17.62 5.72
C ILE A 80 1.33 17.71 6.98
N THR A 81 2.65 17.78 6.84
CA THR A 81 3.58 17.88 7.98
C THR A 81 3.64 19.28 8.61
N LYS A 82 2.96 20.26 8.02
CA LYS A 82 2.95 21.65 8.47
C LYS A 82 1.60 21.98 9.11
N THR A 83 1.64 22.87 10.11
CA THR A 83 0.44 23.53 10.65
C THR A 83 -0.39 24.11 9.51
N ASP A 84 -1.71 24.01 9.63
CA ASP A 84 -2.67 24.44 8.60
C ASP A 84 -2.35 23.89 7.20
N LEU A 85 -1.76 22.69 7.15
CA LEU A 85 -1.33 22.01 5.92
C LEU A 85 -0.33 22.83 5.08
N GLY A 86 0.34 23.80 5.70
CA GLY A 86 1.25 24.73 5.02
C GLY A 86 0.55 25.72 4.09
N LEU A 87 -0.76 25.91 4.25
CA LEU A 87 -1.57 26.84 3.46
C LEU A 87 -1.57 28.23 4.09
N THR A 88 -1.96 29.24 3.31
CA THR A 88 -2.29 30.56 3.90
C THR A 88 -3.58 30.45 4.69
N ALA A 89 -3.76 31.32 5.68
CA ALA A 89 -4.96 31.34 6.51
C ALA A 89 -6.24 31.52 5.67
N GLU A 90 -6.18 32.33 4.60
CA GLU A 90 -7.31 32.58 3.70
C GLU A 90 -7.68 31.32 2.92
N LEU A 91 -6.70 30.62 2.34
CA LEU A 91 -6.95 29.40 1.58
C LEU A 91 -7.41 28.25 2.48
N TYR A 92 -6.83 28.13 3.69
CA TYR A 92 -7.25 27.15 4.67
C TYR A 92 -8.72 27.38 5.10
N ALA A 93 -9.09 28.62 5.37
CA ALA A 93 -10.48 28.99 5.69
C ALA A 93 -11.43 28.75 4.50
N GLU A 94 -11.01 29.05 3.27
CA GLU A 94 -11.80 28.73 2.06
C GLU A 94 -12.06 27.23 1.96
N LEU A 95 -11.02 26.40 2.06
CA LEU A 95 -11.13 24.96 1.88
C LEU A 95 -11.94 24.30 2.99
N THR A 96 -11.76 24.70 4.25
CA THR A 96 -12.56 24.17 5.37
C THR A 96 -14.05 24.47 5.23
N GLY A 97 -14.42 25.57 4.57
CA GLY A 97 -15.82 25.91 4.27
C GLY A 97 -16.39 25.32 2.97
N LYS A 98 -15.57 24.64 2.16
CA LYS A 98 -15.92 24.23 0.78
C LYS A 98 -15.82 22.73 0.51
N ILE A 99 -14.88 22.05 1.17
CA ILE A 99 -14.66 20.61 1.00
C ILE A 99 -15.78 19.83 1.69
N ASP A 100 -16.39 18.89 0.96
CA ASP A 100 -17.49 18.07 1.48
C ASP A 100 -16.99 16.77 2.11
N ARG A 101 -15.88 16.21 1.60
CA ARG A 101 -15.27 14.95 2.08
C ARG A 101 -13.75 15.01 1.98
N VAL A 102 -13.07 14.38 2.93
CA VAL A 102 -11.62 14.15 2.86
C VAL A 102 -11.33 12.65 2.71
N ILE A 103 -10.46 12.29 1.78
CA ILE A 103 -9.86 10.95 1.68
C ILE A 103 -8.36 11.08 1.94
N HIS A 104 -7.94 10.67 3.14
CA HIS A 104 -6.56 10.76 3.59
C HIS A 104 -5.82 9.45 3.28
N CYS A 105 -5.09 9.42 2.16
CA CYS A 105 -4.24 8.29 1.76
C CYS A 105 -2.74 8.57 1.92
N ALA A 106 -2.35 9.80 2.26
CA ALA A 106 -0.94 10.17 2.36
C ALA A 106 -0.27 9.48 3.56
N ALA A 107 0.78 8.71 3.28
CA ALA A 107 1.69 8.16 4.26
C ALA A 107 3.08 8.01 3.63
N TRP A 108 4.12 7.99 4.46
CA TRP A 108 5.41 7.44 4.09
C TRP A 108 5.43 5.96 4.47
N THR A 109 5.47 5.11 3.45
CA THR A 109 5.51 3.65 3.57
C THR A 109 6.95 3.18 3.39
N SER A 110 7.65 2.90 4.49
CA SER A 110 9.03 2.39 4.48
C SER A 110 9.24 1.49 5.68
N LEU A 111 9.55 0.22 5.43
CA LEU A 111 9.75 -0.79 6.48
C LEU A 111 11.11 -0.66 7.19
N VAL A 112 12.06 0.08 6.60
CA VAL A 112 13.42 0.27 7.14
C VAL A 112 13.66 1.68 7.68
N ALA A 113 12.65 2.56 7.63
CA ALA A 113 12.79 3.92 8.12
C ALA A 113 12.44 3.98 9.60
N SER A 114 13.20 4.74 10.38
CA SER A 114 12.93 4.91 11.80
C SER A 114 11.64 5.69 12.06
N TYR A 115 11.04 5.46 13.23
CA TYR A 115 9.84 6.15 13.68
C TYR A 115 9.99 7.68 13.60
N GLY A 116 11.15 8.23 14.00
CA GLY A 116 11.42 9.66 13.94
C GLY A 116 11.34 10.28 12.53
N ARG A 117 11.51 9.47 11.47
CA ARG A 117 11.34 9.91 10.08
C ARG A 117 9.92 9.70 9.57
N LEU A 118 9.24 8.65 10.03
CA LEU A 118 7.89 8.28 9.61
C LEU A 118 6.82 9.12 10.31
N ALA A 119 6.93 9.30 11.63
CA ALA A 119 5.94 9.95 12.48
C ALA A 119 5.56 11.39 12.05
N PRO A 120 6.49 12.24 11.58
CA PRO A 120 6.11 13.56 11.07
C PRO A 120 5.12 13.52 9.90
N VAL A 121 5.22 12.51 9.03
CA VAL A 121 4.32 12.35 7.88
C VAL A 121 3.07 11.58 8.29
N ASN A 122 3.24 10.45 8.97
CA ASN A 122 2.16 9.51 9.24
C ASN A 122 1.30 9.99 10.41
N VAL A 123 1.91 10.29 11.56
CA VAL A 123 1.18 10.66 12.79
C VAL A 123 0.80 12.13 12.79
N LEU A 124 1.78 13.03 12.72
CA LEU A 124 1.52 14.47 12.72
C LEU A 124 0.72 14.90 11.48
N GLY A 125 1.03 14.33 10.32
CA GLY A 125 0.24 14.59 9.10
C GLY A 125 -1.22 14.17 9.22
N THR A 126 -1.50 13.02 9.84
CA THR A 126 -2.88 12.60 10.13
C THR A 126 -3.54 13.55 11.11
N GLN A 127 -2.84 14.00 12.16
CA GLN A 127 -3.38 14.97 13.14
C GLN A 127 -3.75 16.30 12.49
N ASN A 128 -2.91 16.85 11.61
CA ASN A 128 -3.21 18.10 10.91
C ASN A 128 -4.42 17.96 9.98
N ILE A 129 -4.62 16.79 9.34
CA ILE A 129 -5.82 16.52 8.54
C ILE A 129 -7.07 16.36 9.41
N ILE A 130 -6.95 15.72 10.57
CA ILE A 130 -8.03 15.66 11.56
C ILE A 130 -8.46 17.06 11.99
N GLU A 131 -7.51 17.96 12.27
CA GLU A 131 -7.79 19.35 12.64
C GLU A 131 -8.54 20.10 11.54
N PHE A 132 -8.07 19.97 10.28
CA PHE A 132 -8.77 20.50 9.10
C PHE A 132 -10.21 20.00 9.00
N CYS A 133 -10.42 18.69 9.21
CA CYS A 133 -11.75 18.08 9.13
C CYS A 133 -12.67 18.53 10.28
N LEU A 134 -12.16 18.60 11.51
CA LEU A 134 -12.92 19.07 12.68
C LEU A 134 -13.35 20.53 12.52
N GLN A 135 -12.47 21.39 12.02
CA GLN A 135 -12.78 22.81 11.80
C GLN A 135 -13.90 23.00 10.77
N GLY A 136 -13.90 22.23 9.69
CA GLY A 136 -14.93 22.31 8.65
C GLY A 136 -16.15 21.41 8.88
N ASN A 137 -16.16 20.61 9.96
CA ASN A 137 -17.13 19.52 10.16
C ASN A 137 -17.21 18.57 8.93
N ILE A 138 -16.05 18.22 8.38
CA ILE A 138 -15.92 17.46 7.14
C ILE A 138 -15.73 15.98 7.48
N PRO A 139 -16.56 15.07 6.95
CA PRO A 139 -16.30 13.65 7.07
C PRO A 139 -14.97 13.22 6.44
N MET A 140 -14.24 12.37 7.15
CA MET A 140 -12.91 11.90 6.75
C MET A 140 -12.91 10.39 6.53
N LEU A 141 -12.33 9.93 5.44
CA LEU A 141 -11.84 8.57 5.31
C LEU A 141 -10.35 8.54 5.59
N TYR A 142 -9.92 7.67 6.50
CA TYR A 142 -8.51 7.40 6.75
C TYR A 142 -8.10 6.06 6.15
N THR A 143 -7.07 6.05 5.31
CA THR A 143 -6.45 4.82 4.84
C THR A 143 -5.41 4.37 5.87
N SER A 144 -5.79 3.41 6.72
CA SER A 144 -4.90 2.74 7.66
C SER A 144 -4.19 1.57 6.98
N SER A 145 -3.93 0.47 7.71
CA SER A 145 -3.29 -0.76 7.22
C SER A 145 -3.74 -1.93 8.10
N PHE A 146 -3.77 -3.15 7.57
CA PHE A 146 -3.90 -4.35 8.39
C PHE A 146 -2.77 -4.48 9.43
N SER A 147 -1.62 -3.88 9.12
CA SER A 147 -0.39 -3.95 9.90
C SER A 147 -0.45 -3.27 11.27
N VAL A 148 -1.57 -2.62 11.62
CA VAL A 148 -1.84 -2.12 12.98
C VAL A 148 -1.91 -3.22 14.04
N ALA A 149 -1.98 -4.49 13.62
CA ALA A 149 -1.87 -5.65 14.51
C ALA A 149 -0.50 -5.76 15.21
N GLY A 150 0.55 -5.06 14.73
CA GLY A 150 1.87 -5.08 15.34
C GLY A 150 2.44 -6.50 15.43
N GLU A 151 3.04 -6.86 16.56
CA GLU A 151 3.62 -8.21 16.75
C GLU A 151 2.62 -9.36 16.54
N HIS A 152 1.31 -9.10 16.67
CA HIS A 152 0.30 -10.12 16.43
C HIS A 152 0.20 -10.55 14.96
N LEU A 153 0.79 -9.80 14.02
CA LEU A 153 0.99 -10.24 12.64
C LEU A 153 1.62 -11.62 12.55
N TYR A 154 2.51 -11.95 13.49
CA TYR A 154 3.28 -13.20 13.53
C TYR A 154 2.70 -14.23 14.51
N SER A 155 1.55 -13.93 15.13
CA SER A 155 0.90 -14.82 16.10
C SER A 155 0.00 -15.83 15.40
N ASP A 156 0.27 -17.12 15.58
CA ASP A 156 -0.57 -18.20 15.05
C ASP A 156 -1.96 -18.20 15.69
N GLY A 157 -3.00 -18.37 14.87
CA GLY A 157 -4.40 -18.36 15.30
C GLY A 157 -4.94 -16.99 15.72
N PHE A 158 -4.16 -15.91 15.64
CA PHE A 158 -4.66 -14.56 15.91
C PHE A 158 -5.56 -14.08 14.76
N VAL A 159 -6.71 -13.52 15.11
CA VAL A 159 -7.64 -12.89 14.16
C VAL A 159 -7.85 -11.45 14.60
N LEU A 160 -7.48 -10.49 13.74
CA LEU A 160 -7.83 -9.09 13.95
C LEU A 160 -9.27 -8.89 13.46
N HIS A 161 -10.18 -8.45 14.33
CA HIS A 161 -11.54 -8.10 13.93
C HIS A 161 -11.63 -6.63 13.49
N GLU A 162 -12.64 -6.29 12.68
CA GLU A 162 -12.83 -4.89 12.23
C GLU A 162 -13.13 -3.92 13.37
N THR A 163 -13.59 -4.43 14.52
CA THR A 163 -13.84 -3.64 15.73
C THR A 163 -12.62 -3.47 16.62
N ASP A 164 -11.55 -4.22 16.36
CA ASP A 164 -10.36 -4.21 17.20
C ASP A 164 -9.45 -3.06 16.80
N LEU A 165 -8.99 -2.30 17.78
CA LEU A 165 -7.93 -1.30 17.58
C LEU A 165 -6.73 -1.61 18.46
N ASP A 166 -6.94 -1.62 19.78
CA ASP A 166 -5.90 -1.89 20.77
C ASP A 166 -6.23 -3.21 21.47
N VAL A 167 -5.48 -4.25 21.13
CA VAL A 167 -5.57 -5.59 21.72
C VAL A 167 -4.32 -5.93 22.53
N GLY A 168 -3.50 -4.93 22.87
CA GLY A 168 -2.24 -5.11 23.59
C GLY A 168 -1.03 -5.41 22.71
N GLN A 169 -1.12 -5.16 21.40
CA GLN A 169 -0.01 -5.35 20.48
C GLN A 169 1.21 -4.48 20.82
N ARG A 170 2.40 -5.03 20.59
CA ARG A 170 3.68 -4.31 20.62
C ARG A 170 4.20 -4.03 19.22
N PHE A 171 5.14 -3.12 19.12
CA PHE A 171 5.74 -2.67 17.85
C PHE A 171 7.27 -2.60 17.93
N ASP A 172 7.86 -3.56 18.62
CA ASP A 172 9.32 -3.67 18.74
C ASP A 172 9.90 -3.90 17.33
N ASP A 173 10.74 -2.97 16.85
CA ASP A 173 11.29 -2.93 15.48
C ASP A 173 10.25 -2.82 14.33
N MET A 174 9.03 -2.35 14.63
CA MET A 174 7.91 -2.20 13.67
C MET A 174 7.45 -0.73 13.56
N ASP A 175 8.38 0.14 13.19
CA ASP A 175 8.18 1.60 13.24
C ASP A 175 7.08 2.10 12.28
N TYR A 176 6.90 1.45 11.12
CA TYR A 176 5.83 1.81 10.19
C TYR A 176 4.47 1.47 10.78
N GLU A 177 4.31 0.25 11.24
CA GLU A 177 3.11 -0.30 11.87
C GLU A 177 2.69 0.54 13.07
N ARG A 178 3.67 0.90 13.92
CA ARG A 178 3.47 1.80 15.05
C ARG A 178 2.86 3.13 14.62
N THR A 179 3.42 3.76 13.57
CA THR A 179 2.87 5.04 13.10
C THR A 179 1.47 4.92 12.53
N LYS A 180 1.12 3.79 11.89
CA LYS A 180 -0.24 3.53 11.39
C LYS A 180 -1.21 3.34 12.56
N PHE A 181 -0.82 2.58 13.57
CA PHE A 181 -1.62 2.36 14.77
C PHE A 181 -1.88 3.67 15.53
N GLU A 182 -0.84 4.47 15.81
CA GLU A 182 -0.99 5.74 16.54
C GLU A 182 -1.84 6.77 15.76
N SER A 183 -1.73 6.77 14.43
CA SER A 183 -2.57 7.60 13.56
C SER A 183 -4.03 7.16 13.62
N GLU A 184 -4.29 5.86 13.62
CA GLU A 184 -5.64 5.31 13.74
C GLU A 184 -6.24 5.63 15.11
N GLN A 185 -5.48 5.48 16.20
CA GLN A 185 -5.88 5.96 17.53
C GLN A 185 -6.22 7.45 17.56
N ALA A 186 -5.51 8.28 16.79
CA ALA A 186 -5.84 9.71 16.69
C ALA A 186 -7.19 9.94 16.00
N VAL A 187 -7.51 9.18 14.94
CA VAL A 187 -8.81 9.24 14.26
C VAL A 187 -9.95 8.81 15.18
N HIS A 188 -9.80 7.70 15.90
CA HIS A 188 -10.80 7.25 16.89
C HIS A 188 -11.07 8.31 17.96
N ARG A 189 -10.02 8.88 18.56
CA ARG A 189 -10.12 9.99 19.54
C ARG A 189 -10.74 11.25 18.95
N ALA A 190 -10.55 11.52 17.66
CA ALA A 190 -11.22 12.63 16.98
C ALA A 190 -12.71 12.36 16.79
N GLY A 191 -13.10 11.10 16.60
CA GLY A 191 -14.50 10.67 16.59
C GLY A 191 -15.23 11.03 17.88
N GLU A 192 -14.59 10.85 19.03
CA GLU A 192 -15.13 11.26 20.34
C GLU A 192 -15.35 12.78 20.45
N LYS A 193 -14.63 13.56 19.63
CA LYS A 193 -14.76 15.02 19.51
C LYS A 193 -15.75 15.45 18.42
N GLY A 194 -16.44 14.51 17.78
CA GLY A 194 -17.47 14.78 16.78
C GLY A 194 -17.03 14.64 15.32
N LEU A 195 -15.79 14.22 15.04
CA LEU A 195 -15.38 13.91 13.66
C LEU A 195 -16.22 12.73 13.13
N LYS A 196 -16.89 12.91 12.00
CA LYS A 196 -17.43 11.78 11.24
C LYS A 196 -16.29 11.09 10.49
N TRP A 197 -16.08 9.81 10.72
CA TRP A 197 -14.95 9.10 10.12
C TRP A 197 -15.31 7.71 9.60
N VAL A 198 -14.53 7.25 8.63
CA VAL A 198 -14.44 5.86 8.18
C VAL A 198 -12.97 5.49 8.12
N ILE A 199 -12.60 4.30 8.59
CA ILE A 199 -11.26 3.77 8.42
C ILE A 199 -11.31 2.60 7.45
N VAL A 200 -10.33 2.51 6.56
CA VAL A 200 -10.08 1.30 5.78
C VAL A 200 -8.69 0.77 6.10
N ARG A 201 -8.58 -0.52 6.37
CA ARG A 201 -7.35 -1.27 6.57
C ARG A 201 -7.15 -2.16 5.34
N PRO A 202 -6.55 -1.64 4.26
CA PRO A 202 -6.19 -2.49 3.13
C PRO A 202 -5.20 -3.56 3.58
N GLY A 203 -5.25 -4.70 2.90
CA GLY A 203 -4.20 -5.70 2.86
C GLY A 203 -2.95 -5.22 2.13
N ASN A 204 -2.23 -6.16 1.52
CA ASN A 204 -1.15 -5.84 0.59
C ASN A 204 -1.78 -5.32 -0.70
N ILE A 205 -1.56 -4.04 -1.02
CA ILE A 205 -2.15 -3.44 -2.22
C ILE A 205 -1.38 -3.89 -3.47
N TRP A 206 -2.08 -4.57 -4.38
CA TRP A 206 -1.59 -4.98 -5.70
C TRP A 206 -2.21 -4.12 -6.82
N GLY A 207 -1.77 -4.36 -8.04
CA GLY A 207 -2.22 -3.65 -9.24
C GLY A 207 -3.72 -3.77 -9.48
N ASP A 208 -4.25 -2.92 -10.36
CA ASP A 208 -5.67 -2.93 -10.73
C ASP A 208 -6.05 -4.33 -11.26
N SER A 209 -7.13 -4.88 -10.74
CA SER A 209 -7.54 -6.23 -11.09
C SER A 209 -7.94 -6.38 -12.56
N THR A 210 -8.15 -5.31 -13.32
CA THR A 210 -8.61 -5.36 -14.71
C THR A 210 -7.49 -5.37 -15.76
N ASP A 211 -6.41 -4.63 -15.53
CA ASP A 211 -5.27 -4.50 -16.45
C ASP A 211 -3.90 -4.75 -15.79
N GLY A 212 -3.87 -4.95 -14.48
CA GLY A 212 -2.64 -5.19 -13.71
C GLY A 212 -1.89 -3.91 -13.33
N SER A 213 -2.41 -2.73 -13.68
CA SER A 213 -1.69 -1.46 -13.56
C SER A 213 -1.29 -1.14 -12.12
N TYR A 214 -0.03 -0.74 -11.96
CA TYR A 214 0.57 -0.36 -10.70
C TYR A 214 1.72 0.64 -10.96
N PRO A 215 1.90 1.72 -10.18
CA PRO A 215 2.86 2.80 -10.46
C PRO A 215 4.33 2.42 -10.19
N LEU A 216 4.79 1.32 -10.78
CA LEU A 216 6.13 0.75 -10.66
C LEU A 216 7.23 1.70 -11.12
N ARG A 217 6.96 2.75 -11.89
CA ARG A 217 7.99 3.73 -12.30
C ARG A 217 7.95 4.97 -11.41
N GLN A 218 6.76 5.38 -10.99
CA GLN A 218 6.49 6.63 -10.28
C GLN A 218 6.70 6.54 -8.76
N THR A 219 6.47 5.37 -8.15
CA THR A 219 6.70 5.20 -6.71
C THR A 219 8.17 4.96 -6.40
N LYS A 220 8.67 5.49 -5.28
CA LYS A 220 10.03 5.19 -4.81
C LYS A 220 10.17 3.78 -4.24
N VAL A 221 9.11 3.33 -3.56
CA VAL A 221 9.00 1.98 -3.00
C VAL A 221 8.06 1.20 -3.90
N LYS A 222 8.58 0.19 -4.60
CA LYS A 222 7.84 -0.58 -5.62
C LYS A 222 6.83 -1.56 -5.01
N GLY A 223 6.92 -1.80 -3.70
CA GLY A 223 6.17 -2.83 -3.00
C GLY A 223 7.03 -4.09 -2.88
N ILE A 224 7.20 -4.58 -1.65
CA ILE A 224 8.14 -5.67 -1.34
C ILE A 224 7.86 -6.94 -2.13
N TYR A 225 6.59 -7.19 -2.45
CA TYR A 225 6.13 -8.36 -3.20
C TYR A 225 6.43 -8.31 -4.70
N TYR A 226 6.47 -7.11 -5.28
CA TYR A 226 6.95 -6.95 -6.65
C TYR A 226 8.47 -7.18 -6.70
N GLU A 227 9.22 -6.64 -5.73
CA GLU A 227 10.65 -6.92 -5.57
C GLU A 227 10.92 -8.42 -5.33
N MET A 228 10.05 -9.11 -4.59
CA MET A 228 10.08 -10.57 -4.44
C MET A 228 9.93 -11.27 -5.78
N ILE A 229 8.87 -11.01 -6.54
CA ILE A 229 8.67 -11.62 -7.87
C ILE A 229 9.91 -11.40 -8.75
N ARG A 230 10.43 -10.17 -8.77
CA ARG A 230 11.62 -9.83 -9.54
C ARG A 230 12.84 -10.64 -9.10
N ALA A 231 13.11 -10.73 -7.81
CA ALA A 231 14.23 -11.52 -7.29
C ALA A 231 14.11 -13.00 -7.63
N LEU A 232 12.91 -13.59 -7.49
CA LEU A 232 12.66 -14.98 -7.86
C LEU A 232 12.86 -15.24 -9.36
N VAL A 233 12.41 -14.31 -10.22
CA VAL A 233 12.56 -14.41 -11.68
C VAL A 233 14.02 -14.21 -12.12
N GLU A 234 14.69 -13.18 -11.60
CA GLU A 234 16.07 -12.84 -11.95
C GLU A 234 17.06 -13.93 -11.50
N THR A 235 16.87 -14.47 -10.30
CA THR A 235 17.76 -15.52 -9.76
C THR A 235 17.36 -16.91 -10.21
N GLY A 236 16.10 -17.15 -10.57
CA GLY A 236 15.59 -18.50 -10.82
C GLY A 236 15.66 -19.40 -9.59
N LEU A 237 15.74 -18.82 -8.38
CA LEU A 237 15.83 -19.55 -7.11
C LEU A 237 14.71 -19.08 -6.17
N THR A 238 14.19 -20.02 -5.40
CA THR A 238 13.17 -19.77 -4.37
C THR A 238 13.35 -20.69 -3.19
N PHE A 239 12.63 -20.44 -2.11
CA PHE A 239 12.53 -21.27 -0.92
C PHE A 239 11.10 -21.81 -0.80
N ASN A 240 10.80 -22.60 0.22
CA ASN A 240 9.47 -23.14 0.47
C ASN A 240 8.79 -22.35 1.61
N SER A 241 7.60 -21.79 1.37
CA SER A 241 6.78 -21.19 2.43
C SER A 241 5.28 -21.38 2.16
N GLN A 242 4.56 -21.77 3.21
CA GLN A 242 3.10 -21.94 3.21
C GLN A 242 2.40 -20.73 3.84
N GLU A 243 3.11 -19.61 4.03
CA GLU A 243 2.52 -18.38 4.54
C GLU A 243 1.43 -17.88 3.61
N ASP A 244 0.35 -17.43 4.24
CA ASP A 244 -0.71 -16.71 3.58
C ASP A 244 -0.16 -15.45 2.95
N PHE A 245 -0.69 -15.19 1.77
CA PHE A 245 -0.27 -14.11 0.93
C PHE A 245 -1.50 -13.35 0.48
N ASP A 246 -1.72 -12.22 1.14
CA ASP A 246 -2.78 -11.30 0.77
C ASP A 246 -2.48 -10.62 -0.58
N ILE A 247 -3.49 -10.60 -1.45
CA ILE A 247 -3.49 -9.85 -2.70
C ILE A 247 -4.75 -9.00 -2.69
N SER A 248 -4.63 -7.72 -2.35
CA SER A 248 -5.73 -6.77 -2.32
C SER A 248 -5.63 -5.82 -3.52
N PRO A 249 -6.38 -6.03 -4.62
CA PRO A 249 -6.26 -5.19 -5.81
C PRO A 249 -6.65 -3.75 -5.51
N VAL A 250 -5.84 -2.80 -5.97
CA VAL A 250 -6.02 -1.38 -5.67
C VAL A 250 -7.37 -0.82 -6.11
N ASP A 251 -7.98 -1.39 -7.16
CA ASP A 251 -9.29 -0.96 -7.63
C ASP A 251 -10.42 -1.40 -6.70
N TYR A 252 -10.36 -2.61 -6.13
CA TYR A 252 -11.27 -3.04 -5.08
C TYR A 252 -11.16 -2.10 -3.88
N VAL A 253 -9.94 -1.84 -3.41
CA VAL A 253 -9.69 -0.97 -2.24
C VAL A 253 -10.22 0.45 -2.51
N ALA A 254 -9.90 1.04 -3.67
CA ALA A 254 -10.33 2.38 -4.05
C ALA A 254 -11.85 2.51 -4.19
N LYS A 255 -12.50 1.52 -4.84
CA LYS A 255 -13.97 1.47 -4.98
C LYS A 255 -14.65 1.40 -3.62
N ALA A 256 -14.19 0.50 -2.74
CA ALA A 256 -14.75 0.32 -1.41
C ALA A 256 -14.58 1.59 -0.55
N ALA A 257 -13.38 2.20 -0.57
CA ALA A 257 -13.11 3.44 0.15
C ALA A 257 -14.01 4.59 -0.33
N LEU A 258 -14.11 4.80 -1.66
CA LEU A 258 -14.95 5.86 -2.20
C LEU A 258 -16.44 5.61 -1.90
N TYR A 259 -16.90 4.36 -2.02
CA TYR A 259 -18.28 3.99 -1.68
C TYR A 259 -18.60 4.31 -0.22
N ALA A 260 -17.70 3.95 0.70
CA ALA A 260 -17.90 4.16 2.13
C ALA A 260 -17.97 5.64 2.51
N ILE A 261 -17.07 6.48 2.00
CA ILE A 261 -17.03 7.91 2.36
C ILE A 261 -18.17 8.73 1.72
N LEU A 262 -18.68 8.29 0.57
CA LEU A 262 -19.85 8.92 -0.06
C LEU A 262 -21.15 8.63 0.70
N ASP A 263 -21.25 7.47 1.36
CA ASP A 263 -22.40 7.09 2.21
C ASP A 263 -22.07 7.18 3.70
N ILE A 264 -21.51 8.31 4.13
CA ILE A 264 -21.02 8.50 5.50
C ILE A 264 -22.06 8.17 6.59
N GLU A 265 -23.36 8.38 6.34
CA GLU A 265 -24.39 8.06 7.33
C GLU A 265 -24.48 6.55 7.63
N LYS A 266 -24.17 5.69 6.65
CA LYS A 266 -24.08 4.25 6.81
C LYS A 266 -22.75 3.82 7.45
N PHE A 267 -21.66 4.50 7.10
CA PHE A 267 -20.29 4.06 7.41
C PHE A 267 -19.61 4.79 8.57
N ASN A 268 -20.24 5.82 9.14
CA ASN A 268 -19.65 6.60 10.23
C ASN A 268 -19.26 5.71 11.42
N GLY A 269 -18.02 5.84 11.88
CA GLY A 269 -17.47 5.07 12.99
C GLY A 269 -17.20 3.61 12.65
N LYS A 270 -17.08 3.26 11.36
CA LYS A 270 -16.77 1.90 10.89
C LYS A 270 -15.35 1.81 10.37
N THR A 271 -14.73 0.68 10.69
CA THR A 271 -13.45 0.24 10.13
C THR A 271 -13.74 -0.93 9.21
N LEU A 272 -13.14 -0.93 8.01
CA LEU A 272 -13.28 -2.01 7.03
C LEU A 272 -11.91 -2.66 6.83
N HIS A 273 -11.84 -3.99 6.86
CA HIS A 273 -10.67 -4.74 6.43
C HIS A 273 -10.82 -5.03 4.95
N LEU A 274 -10.02 -4.34 4.13
CA LEU A 274 -10.03 -4.50 2.67
C LEU A 274 -8.90 -5.45 2.25
N THR A 275 -8.98 -6.68 2.75
CA THR A 275 -8.08 -7.81 2.47
C THR A 275 -8.75 -8.80 1.49
N ALA A 276 -7.96 -9.70 0.92
CA ALA A 276 -8.47 -10.87 0.21
C ALA A 276 -9.14 -11.83 1.22
N PRO A 277 -10.41 -12.23 1.01
CA PRO A 277 -11.09 -13.18 1.91
C PRO A 277 -10.42 -14.56 1.92
N ASP A 278 -9.93 -15.00 0.76
CA ASP A 278 -9.24 -16.27 0.54
C ASP A 278 -7.82 -15.98 0.02
N PRO A 279 -6.83 -15.76 0.91
CA PRO A 279 -5.45 -15.55 0.50
C PRO A 279 -4.87 -16.83 -0.14
N ILE A 280 -3.94 -16.65 -1.07
CA ILE A 280 -3.12 -17.76 -1.60
C ILE A 280 -1.87 -17.91 -0.76
N THR A 281 -1.06 -18.94 -0.99
CA THR A 281 0.25 -19.07 -0.32
C THR A 281 1.39 -18.48 -1.17
N PHE A 282 2.53 -18.20 -0.54
CA PHE A 282 3.77 -17.92 -1.26
C PHE A 282 4.09 -19.00 -2.31
N ASN A 283 3.92 -20.27 -1.94
CA ASN A 283 4.13 -21.40 -2.85
C ASN A 283 3.19 -21.41 -4.05
N ASP A 284 1.96 -20.91 -3.91
CA ASP A 284 1.04 -20.75 -5.04
C ASP A 284 1.53 -19.68 -6.01
N ILE A 285 2.12 -18.57 -5.52
CA ILE A 285 2.75 -17.56 -6.38
C ILE A 285 3.90 -18.18 -7.18
N VAL A 286 4.76 -18.95 -6.52
CA VAL A 286 5.86 -19.68 -7.18
C VAL A 286 5.31 -20.67 -8.21
N PHE A 287 4.24 -21.39 -7.88
CA PHE A 287 3.56 -22.29 -8.81
C PHE A 287 3.07 -21.53 -10.05
N PHE A 288 2.39 -20.39 -9.88
CA PHE A 288 1.92 -19.58 -11.01
C PHE A 288 3.06 -18.97 -11.83
N LEU A 289 4.17 -18.56 -11.22
CA LEU A 289 5.35 -18.10 -11.96
C LEU A 289 5.94 -19.22 -12.86
N ARG A 290 6.01 -20.45 -12.33
CA ARG A 290 6.42 -21.63 -13.11
C ARG A 290 5.44 -21.94 -14.22
N GLU A 291 4.15 -21.91 -13.93
CA GLU A 291 3.09 -22.14 -14.92
C GLU A 291 3.08 -21.06 -16.01
N PHE A 292 3.44 -19.82 -15.66
CA PHE A 292 3.58 -18.70 -16.60
C PHE A 292 4.78 -18.87 -17.55
N GLY A 293 5.78 -19.67 -17.14
CA GLY A 293 6.92 -20.08 -17.97
C GLY A 293 8.30 -19.79 -17.40
N TYR A 294 8.40 -19.26 -16.18
CA TYR A 294 9.70 -19.01 -15.54
C TYR A 294 10.30 -20.29 -14.95
N HIS A 295 11.60 -20.45 -15.11
CA HIS A 295 12.37 -21.54 -14.52
C HIS A 295 12.84 -21.10 -13.14
N ILE A 296 12.19 -21.62 -12.09
CA ILE A 296 12.49 -21.28 -10.69
C ILE A 296 12.68 -22.57 -9.90
N GLU A 297 13.87 -22.80 -9.37
CA GLU A 297 14.22 -23.96 -8.54
C GLU A 297 14.02 -23.66 -7.07
N THR A 298 13.34 -24.56 -6.35
CA THR A 298 13.23 -24.49 -4.89
C THR A 298 14.48 -25.10 -4.27
N VAL A 299 15.20 -24.31 -3.48
CA VAL A 299 16.32 -24.76 -2.67
C VAL A 299 15.89 -24.96 -1.21
N ASP A 300 16.76 -25.57 -0.40
CA ASP A 300 16.53 -25.68 1.04
C ASP A 300 16.44 -24.29 1.69
N ASN A 301 15.53 -24.14 2.65
CA ASN A 301 15.26 -22.86 3.28
C ASN A 301 16.48 -22.34 4.07
N ASP A 302 17.18 -23.21 4.79
CA ASP A 302 18.33 -22.82 5.60
C ASP A 302 19.49 -22.42 4.68
N ASP A 303 19.73 -23.20 3.62
CA ASP A 303 20.74 -22.89 2.61
C ASP A 303 20.45 -21.53 1.93
N TYR A 304 19.18 -21.24 1.60
CA TYR A 304 18.79 -19.98 0.97
C TYR A 304 19.02 -18.80 1.91
N MET A 305 18.54 -18.89 3.15
CA MET A 305 18.63 -17.80 4.12
C MET A 305 20.08 -17.55 4.56
N GLU A 306 20.87 -18.61 4.76
CA GLU A 306 22.30 -18.51 5.04
C GLU A 306 23.03 -17.85 3.87
N ALA A 307 22.70 -18.23 2.62
CA ALA A 307 23.29 -17.62 1.44
C ALA A 307 22.98 -16.12 1.33
N LEU A 308 21.78 -15.67 1.69
CA LEU A 308 21.44 -14.26 1.73
C LEU A 308 22.21 -13.51 2.83
N ALA A 309 22.25 -14.08 4.04
CA ALA A 309 22.95 -13.50 5.19
C ALA A 309 24.46 -13.37 4.95
N GLN A 310 25.06 -14.34 4.27
CA GLN A 310 26.50 -14.38 3.95
C GLN A 310 26.86 -13.76 2.60
N ASN A 311 25.90 -13.15 1.89
CA ASN A 311 26.12 -12.54 0.56
C ASN A 311 26.70 -13.55 -0.47
N CYS A 312 26.21 -14.79 -0.38
CA CYS A 312 26.68 -15.96 -1.14
C CYS A 312 25.74 -16.38 -2.29
N LEU A 313 24.65 -15.64 -2.50
CA LEU A 313 23.82 -15.74 -3.69
C LEU A 313 24.43 -14.90 -4.81
N TYR A 314 24.79 -15.52 -5.94
CA TYR A 314 25.42 -14.87 -7.08
C TYR A 314 24.52 -14.93 -8.32
N LEU A 315 24.55 -13.86 -9.11
CA LEU A 315 23.95 -13.79 -10.44
C LEU A 315 24.98 -13.22 -11.41
N ASN A 316 25.22 -13.90 -12.54
CA ASN A 316 26.23 -13.51 -13.54
C ASN A 316 27.62 -13.26 -12.92
N GLY A 317 28.03 -14.11 -11.97
CA GLY A 317 29.34 -14.06 -11.32
C GLY A 317 29.53 -12.94 -10.29
N LYS A 318 28.48 -12.20 -9.94
CA LYS A 318 28.51 -11.15 -8.90
C LYS A 318 27.50 -11.44 -7.78
N PRO A 319 27.76 -11.03 -6.53
CA PRO A 319 26.76 -11.13 -5.47
C PRO A 319 25.47 -10.42 -5.86
N TYR A 320 24.34 -11.08 -5.64
CA TYR A 320 23.01 -10.57 -5.92
C TYR A 320 22.40 -10.01 -4.64
N ARG A 321 21.93 -8.76 -4.73
CA ARG A 321 21.20 -8.08 -3.65
C ARG A 321 20.06 -7.29 -4.25
N SER A 322 18.93 -7.31 -3.57
CA SER A 322 17.70 -6.60 -3.85
C SER A 322 17.07 -6.19 -2.52
N VAL A 323 16.12 -5.25 -2.56
CA VAL A 323 15.37 -4.85 -1.35
C VAL A 323 14.71 -6.04 -0.67
N PHE A 324 14.17 -6.98 -1.46
CA PHE A 324 13.56 -8.20 -0.94
C PHE A 324 14.56 -9.12 -0.23
N THR A 325 15.69 -9.44 -0.88
CA THR A 325 16.71 -10.30 -0.29
C THR A 325 17.38 -9.66 0.92
N ASP A 326 17.51 -8.33 0.95
CA ASP A 326 18.03 -7.59 2.10
C ASP A 326 17.11 -7.73 3.31
N ILE A 327 15.80 -7.61 3.10
CA ILE A 327 14.80 -7.77 4.16
C ILE A 327 14.78 -9.22 4.67
N LEU A 328 14.81 -10.22 3.78
CA LEU A 328 14.91 -11.63 4.20
C LEU A 328 16.20 -11.94 4.98
N ALA A 329 17.33 -11.34 4.60
CA ALA A 329 18.59 -11.52 5.33
C ALA A 329 18.51 -10.96 6.76
N LEU A 330 17.79 -9.85 6.96
CA LEU A 330 17.51 -9.30 8.30
C LEU A 330 16.61 -10.24 9.10
N ALA A 331 15.59 -10.86 8.48
CA ALA A 331 14.70 -11.84 9.12
C ALA A 331 15.49 -13.02 9.73
N HIS A 332 16.43 -13.57 8.97
CA HIS A 332 17.26 -14.70 9.40
C HIS A 332 18.13 -14.40 10.65
N SER A 333 18.39 -13.12 10.95
CA SER A 333 19.14 -12.70 12.15
C SER A 333 18.31 -12.71 13.45
N GLY A 334 17.05 -13.16 13.41
CA GLY A 334 16.21 -13.37 14.60
C GLY A 334 14.87 -12.61 14.60
N ILE A 335 14.45 -12.03 13.46
CA ILE A 335 13.17 -11.33 13.31
C ILE A 335 12.19 -12.28 12.61
N GLU A 336 11.13 -12.72 13.31
CA GLU A 336 10.07 -13.54 12.70
C GLU A 336 9.28 -12.66 11.72
N MET A 337 9.32 -13.00 10.43
CA MET A 337 8.62 -12.26 9.36
C MET A 337 7.45 -13.03 8.77
N ASN A 338 7.15 -14.21 9.31
CA ASN A 338 6.13 -15.09 8.76
C ASN A 338 4.76 -14.63 9.25
N GLU A 339 4.04 -13.88 8.42
CA GLU A 339 2.70 -13.39 8.74
C GLU A 339 1.73 -14.59 8.90
N LYS A 340 1.11 -14.69 10.07
CA LYS A 340 0.17 -15.76 10.46
C LYS A 340 -1.20 -15.24 10.86
N ALA A 341 -1.29 -13.95 11.16
CA ALA A 341 -2.55 -13.30 11.50
C ALA A 341 -3.58 -13.45 10.38
N LYS A 342 -4.84 -13.64 10.79
CA LYS A 342 -6.00 -13.55 9.89
C LYS A 342 -6.74 -12.24 10.15
N TYR A 343 -7.54 -11.84 9.16
CA TYR A 343 -8.31 -10.60 9.20
C TYR A 343 -9.78 -10.92 8.98
N ALA A 344 -10.62 -10.56 9.94
CA ALA A 344 -12.06 -10.72 9.81
C ALA A 344 -12.57 -9.73 8.73
N THR A 345 -13.49 -10.19 7.88
CA THR A 345 -14.04 -9.36 6.78
C THR A 345 -15.56 -9.39 6.72
N GLU A 346 -16.22 -10.04 7.68
CA GLU A 346 -17.67 -10.24 7.70
C GLU A 346 -18.42 -8.92 7.75
N MET A 347 -18.00 -7.98 8.61
CA MET A 347 -18.63 -6.66 8.68
C MET A 347 -18.40 -5.90 7.38
N THR A 348 -17.20 -6.01 6.82
CA THR A 348 -16.86 -5.37 5.55
C THR A 348 -17.74 -5.89 4.41
N MET A 349 -17.90 -7.21 4.30
CA MET A 349 -18.75 -7.85 3.29
C MET A 349 -20.22 -7.44 3.45
N ASP A 350 -20.73 -7.42 4.67
CA ASP A 350 -22.11 -7.00 4.97
C ASP A 350 -22.35 -5.53 4.61
N LEU A 351 -21.41 -4.64 4.95
CA LEU A 351 -21.50 -3.22 4.64
C LEU A 351 -21.39 -2.94 3.14
N LEU A 352 -20.62 -3.73 2.40
CA LEU A 352 -20.49 -3.61 0.94
C LEU A 352 -21.59 -4.38 0.18
N SER A 353 -22.42 -5.16 0.86
CA SER A 353 -23.49 -5.94 0.22
C SER A 353 -24.43 -5.07 -0.61
N GLY A 354 -24.74 -5.52 -1.83
CA GLY A 354 -25.57 -4.81 -2.80
C GLY A 354 -24.87 -3.67 -3.56
N SER A 355 -23.62 -3.33 -3.23
CA SER A 355 -22.84 -2.31 -3.97
C SER A 355 -22.29 -2.83 -5.31
N GLY A 356 -22.09 -4.15 -5.43
CA GLY A 356 -21.36 -4.79 -6.53
C GLY A 356 -19.83 -4.72 -6.38
N ILE A 357 -19.32 -4.19 -5.26
CA ILE A 357 -17.89 -4.14 -4.94
C ILE A 357 -17.53 -5.42 -4.19
N GLN A 358 -16.64 -6.21 -4.78
CA GLN A 358 -16.13 -7.46 -4.22
C GLN A 358 -14.64 -7.55 -4.55
N CYS A 359 -13.85 -8.13 -3.63
CA CYS A 359 -12.46 -8.45 -3.93
C CYS A 359 -12.46 -9.59 -4.96
N PRO A 360 -11.78 -9.45 -6.10
CA PRO A 360 -11.69 -10.54 -7.06
C PRO A 360 -10.84 -11.68 -6.50
N PRO A 361 -11.06 -12.93 -6.94
CA PRO A 361 -10.29 -14.06 -6.48
C PRO A 361 -8.82 -13.94 -6.88
N SER A 362 -7.92 -14.35 -5.98
CA SER A 362 -6.47 -14.42 -6.18
C SER A 362 -6.09 -15.63 -7.04
N ASP A 363 -6.64 -15.73 -8.25
CA ASP A 363 -6.50 -16.88 -9.12
C ASP A 363 -5.41 -16.70 -10.20
N LYS A 364 -5.18 -17.77 -10.98
CA LYS A 364 -4.27 -17.76 -12.13
C LYS A 364 -4.50 -16.57 -13.06
N THR A 365 -5.76 -16.20 -13.32
CA THR A 365 -6.09 -15.12 -14.26
C THR A 365 -5.59 -13.78 -13.73
N LEU A 366 -5.82 -13.50 -12.44
CA LEU A 366 -5.36 -12.28 -11.79
C LEU A 366 -3.82 -12.21 -11.74
N LEU A 367 -3.16 -13.29 -11.31
CA LEU A 367 -1.70 -13.33 -11.19
C LEU A 367 -1.01 -13.20 -12.57
N PHE A 368 -1.53 -13.89 -13.59
CA PHE A 368 -0.99 -13.79 -14.95
C PHE A 368 -1.14 -12.38 -15.53
N ARG A 369 -2.24 -11.69 -15.20
CA ARG A 369 -2.41 -10.28 -15.55
C ARG A 369 -1.34 -9.41 -14.90
N TYR A 370 -1.03 -9.61 -13.62
CA TYR A 370 0.07 -8.91 -12.96
C TYR A 370 1.43 -9.23 -13.58
N PHE A 371 1.72 -10.49 -13.90
CA PHE A 371 2.99 -10.85 -14.53
C PHE A 371 3.15 -10.23 -15.92
N ASN A 372 2.08 -10.21 -16.73
CA ASN A 372 2.08 -9.50 -18.01
C ASN A 372 2.37 -8.01 -17.82
N TYR A 373 1.70 -7.35 -16.86
CA TYR A 373 1.95 -5.94 -16.59
C TYR A 373 3.39 -5.65 -16.15
N LEU A 374 3.99 -6.54 -15.34
CA LEU A 374 5.39 -6.43 -14.92
C LEU A 374 6.34 -6.52 -16.11
N ILE A 375 6.04 -7.37 -17.10
CA ILE A 375 6.81 -7.48 -18.35
C ILE A 375 6.63 -6.21 -19.20
N GLU A 376 5.39 -5.77 -19.43
CA GLU A 376 5.07 -4.56 -20.20
C GLU A 376 5.70 -3.29 -19.59
N SER A 377 5.90 -3.29 -18.28
CA SER A 377 6.54 -2.21 -17.54
C SER A 377 8.07 -2.29 -17.52
N ASP A 378 8.67 -3.27 -18.19
CA ASP A 378 10.11 -3.60 -18.15
C ASP A 378 10.64 -3.88 -16.72
N PHE A 379 9.77 -4.35 -15.82
CA PHE A 379 10.13 -4.62 -14.42
C PHE A 379 10.71 -6.02 -14.22
N ILE A 380 10.24 -7.00 -15.00
CA ILE A 380 10.82 -8.34 -15.12
C ILE A 380 10.96 -8.73 -16.60
N PRO A 381 11.94 -9.58 -16.98
CA PRO A 381 12.05 -10.05 -18.36
C PRO A 381 10.90 -10.99 -18.73
N PRO A 382 10.47 -11.08 -20.00
CA PRO A 382 9.57 -12.14 -20.44
C PRO A 382 10.22 -13.53 -20.25
N PRO A 383 9.45 -14.61 -20.06
CA PRO A 383 10.00 -15.95 -19.76
C PRO A 383 11.06 -16.45 -20.75
N GLN A 384 10.91 -16.15 -22.04
CA GLN A 384 11.87 -16.55 -23.08
C GLN A 384 13.21 -15.81 -23.02
N GLN A 385 13.29 -14.74 -22.22
CA GLN A 385 14.47 -13.91 -22.00
C GLN A 385 14.97 -13.98 -20.55
N GLN A 386 14.47 -14.95 -19.76
CA GLN A 386 15.01 -15.19 -18.42
C GLN A 386 16.51 -15.52 -18.53
N GLY A 387 17.32 -14.87 -17.69
CA GLY A 387 18.77 -15.09 -17.64
C GLY A 387 19.16 -16.46 -17.11
N GLU A 388 20.45 -16.72 -17.04
CA GLU A 388 20.96 -17.93 -16.38
C GLU A 388 20.60 -17.92 -14.89
N LYS A 389 20.29 -19.11 -14.36
CA LYS A 389 19.99 -19.31 -12.94
C LYS A 389 21.15 -18.84 -12.08
N GLY A 390 20.82 -18.15 -11.00
CA GLY A 390 21.75 -17.79 -9.94
C GLY A 390 22.36 -19.03 -9.28
N GLU A 391 23.46 -18.80 -8.58
CA GLU A 391 24.22 -19.84 -7.89
C GLU A 391 24.44 -19.47 -6.42
N ILE A 392 24.21 -20.43 -5.53
CA ILE A 392 24.60 -20.32 -4.13
C ILE A 392 26.01 -20.90 -4.00
N ARG A 393 26.98 -20.07 -3.63
CA ARG A 393 28.37 -20.48 -3.45
C ARG A 393 28.64 -20.73 -1.96
N LYS A 394 29.16 -21.90 -1.60
CA LYS A 394 29.62 -22.14 -0.22
C LYS A 394 30.85 -21.27 0.08
N MET A 395 30.84 -20.54 1.19
CA MET A 395 32.06 -19.91 1.69
C MET A 395 33.10 -20.98 2.02
N SER A 396 34.31 -20.85 1.48
CA SER A 396 35.48 -21.42 2.18
C SER A 396 35.58 -20.72 3.53
N ALA A 397 35.77 -21.47 4.61
CA ALA A 397 35.64 -21.09 6.03
C ALA A 397 36.52 -19.91 6.57
N GLN A 398 36.70 -18.82 5.82
CA GLN A 398 37.47 -17.65 6.21
C GLN A 398 36.85 -16.36 5.66
N SER A 399 35.98 -15.75 6.45
CA SER A 399 35.91 -14.30 6.76
C SER A 399 34.47 -13.91 7.10
N GLY A 400 34.17 -13.77 8.39
CA GLY A 400 32.88 -13.25 8.86
C GLY A 400 32.72 -11.80 8.41
N TYR A 401 31.67 -11.52 7.64
CA TYR A 401 31.39 -10.23 7.00
C TYR A 401 30.53 -9.29 7.85
N LEU A 402 30.16 -9.69 9.08
CA LEU A 402 29.35 -8.86 9.99
C LEU A 402 30.04 -7.56 10.42
N GLU A 403 31.34 -7.39 10.16
CA GLU A 403 32.06 -6.14 10.44
C GLU A 403 31.76 -5.00 9.45
N HIS A 404 31.13 -5.26 8.30
CA HIS A 404 30.93 -4.22 7.26
C HIS A 404 29.55 -3.55 7.22
N LEU A 405 28.59 -3.95 8.05
CA LEU A 405 27.27 -3.31 8.11
C LEU A 405 27.20 -2.12 9.08
N PHE A 406 28.20 -1.95 9.95
CA PHE A 406 28.26 -0.84 10.93
C PHE A 406 29.25 0.29 10.57
N ASP A 407 30.09 0.09 9.54
CA ASP A 407 31.13 1.06 9.13
C ASP A 407 30.84 1.75 7.78
N ALA A 408 29.58 1.74 7.33
CA ALA A 408 29.11 2.69 6.31
C ALA A 408 28.59 3.96 7.02
N ASP A 409 29.56 4.72 7.53
CA ASP A 409 29.45 6.02 8.20
C ASP A 409 28.61 7.07 7.43
N LEU A 410 27.80 7.78 8.23
CA LEU A 410 27.58 9.25 8.29
C LEU A 410 26.87 10.00 7.15
#